data_AF-A0A1G2H1M9-F1
#
_entry.id   AF-A0A1G2H1M9-F1
#
_cell.length_a   1.000
_cell.length_b   1.000
_cell.length_c   1.000
_cell.angle_alpha   90.00
_cell.angle_beta   90.00
_cell.angle_gamma   90.00
#
_symmetry.space_group_name_H-M   'P 1'
#
loop_
_entity.id
_entity.type
_entity.pdbx_description
1 polymer ?
#
loop_
_entity_poly.entity_id
_entity_poly.type
_entity_poly.pdbx_seq_one_letter_code
_entity_poly.pdbx_strand_id
1 'polypeptide(L)'
;MLGRGEVEERPDRTHLVLDFIGGEKLGEPLFLIWEVKRGMLRSPLAREAEVDVFDQGIVVCRMPLAKQPTLIVPPGRQPEKIIEAFKSVGINVNVCYRTA
;
A
#
# COMPACT_ATOMS: atom_id res chain seq x y z
N MET A 1 3.71 -3.65 -17.37
CA MET A 1 2.57 -2.91 -17.95
C MET A 1 1.29 -3.47 -17.32
N LEU A 2 0.40 -2.59 -16.85
CA LEU A 2 -1.03 -2.78 -16.52
C LEU A 2 -1.39 -3.48 -15.20
N GLY A 3 -1.62 -2.67 -14.16
CA GLY A 3 -2.63 -2.98 -13.15
C GLY A 3 -4.00 -2.98 -13.83
N ARG A 4 -4.67 -4.13 -13.83
CA ARG A 4 -5.96 -4.33 -14.48
C ARG A 4 -7.09 -4.02 -13.50
N GLY A 5 -7.91 -3.04 -13.86
CA GLY A 5 -8.95 -2.43 -13.02
C GLY A 5 -10.15 -3.34 -12.76
N GLU A 6 -10.36 -4.38 -13.56
CA GLU A 6 -11.51 -5.28 -13.42
C GLU A 6 -11.14 -6.59 -12.70
N VAL A 7 -12.06 -7.08 -11.87
CA VAL A 7 -11.88 -8.29 -11.02
C VAL A 7 -11.58 -9.53 -11.85
N GLU A 8 -12.20 -9.62 -13.04
CA GLU A 8 -12.05 -10.73 -13.99
C GLU A 8 -10.64 -10.79 -14.58
N GLU A 9 -9.94 -9.67 -14.58
CA GLU A 9 -8.61 -9.54 -15.15
C GLU A 9 -7.48 -9.75 -14.13
N ARG A 10 -7.83 -10.07 -12.88
CA ARG A 10 -6.87 -10.27 -11.79
C ARG A 10 -6.69 -11.74 -11.45
N PRO A 11 -5.44 -12.26 -11.42
CA PRO A 11 -5.17 -13.67 -11.18
C PRO A 11 -5.57 -14.14 -9.77
N ASP A 12 -5.60 -13.23 -8.79
CA ASP A 12 -5.99 -13.50 -7.41
C ASP A 12 -7.51 -13.47 -7.18
N ARG A 13 -8.30 -12.99 -8.17
CA ARG A 13 -9.77 -12.84 -8.12
C ARG A 13 -10.28 -12.05 -6.92
N THR A 14 -9.42 -11.28 -6.25
CA THR A 14 -9.84 -10.48 -5.11
C THR A 14 -10.21 -9.07 -5.55
N HIS A 15 -11.07 -8.42 -4.76
CA HIS A 15 -11.36 -7.00 -4.92
C HIS A 15 -10.25 -6.13 -4.27
N LEU A 16 -8.98 -6.55 -4.39
CA LEU A 16 -7.80 -5.80 -3.99
C LEU A 16 -6.95 -5.49 -5.20
N VAL A 17 -6.35 -4.30 -5.21
CA VAL A 17 -5.22 -4.01 -6.09
C VAL A 17 -3.96 -4.09 -5.25
N LEU A 18 -3.04 -4.95 -5.67
CA LEU A 18 -1.68 -5.03 -5.14
C LEU A 18 -0.76 -4.41 -6.18
N ASP A 19 -0.02 -3.37 -5.79
CA ASP A 19 0.90 -2.67 -6.71
C ASP A 19 2.21 -2.33 -6.01
N PHE A 20 3.29 -2.29 -6.79
CA PHE A 20 4.63 -2.00 -6.29
C PHE A 20 5.23 -0.82 -7.04
N ILE A 21 5.60 0.21 -6.28
CA ILE A 21 6.29 1.38 -6.79
C ILE A 21 7.74 1.33 -6.35
N GLY A 22 8.65 1.27 -7.33
CA GLY A 22 10.08 1.30 -7.09
C GLY A 22 10.55 2.61 -6.44
N GLY A 23 11.65 2.54 -5.69
CA GLY A 23 12.13 3.65 -4.86
C GLY A 23 12.77 4.84 -5.58
N GLU A 24 13.01 4.77 -6.90
CA GLU A 24 13.70 5.84 -7.64
C GLU A 24 12.99 7.20 -7.54
N LYS A 25 11.65 7.20 -7.56
CA LYS A 25 10.85 8.44 -7.48
C LYS A 25 10.48 8.82 -6.05
N LEU A 26 10.38 7.83 -5.16
CA LEU A 26 9.84 8.01 -3.81
C LEU A 26 10.92 7.99 -2.72
N GLY A 27 12.20 7.84 -3.09
CA GLY A 27 13.32 7.64 -2.16
C GLY A 27 13.36 6.24 -1.53
N GLU A 28 12.22 5.56 -1.46
CA GLU A 28 12.07 4.23 -0.89
C GLU A 28 11.01 3.41 -1.66
N PRO A 29 11.14 2.07 -1.74
CA PRO A 29 10.10 1.23 -2.30
C PRO A 29 8.81 1.34 -1.49
N LEU A 30 7.69 1.35 -2.22
CA LEU A 30 6.35 1.43 -1.67
C LEU A 30 5.48 0.32 -2.25
N PHE A 31 4.81 -0.42 -1.38
CA PHE A 31 3.79 -1.37 -1.77
C PHE A 31 2.40 -0.82 -1.45
N LEU A 32 1.49 -0.87 -2.42
CA LEU A 32 0.12 -0.40 -2.29
C LEU A 32 -0.82 -1.59 -2.18
N ILE A 33 -1.68 -1.56 -1.16
CA ILE A 33 -2.83 -2.46 -1.03
C ILE A 33 -4.09 -1.60 -1.06
N TRP A 34 -4.76 -1.57 -2.20
CA TRP A 34 -5.98 -0.81 -2.42
C TRP A 34 -7.20 -1.72 -2.28
N GLU A 35 -8.26 -1.25 -1.62
CA GLU A 35 -9.57 -1.92 -1.65
C GLU A 35 -10.44 -1.41 -2.83
N VAL A 36 -10.90 -2.30 -3.72
CA VAL A 36 -11.85 -1.94 -4.81
C VAL A 36 -13.30 -2.13 -4.36
N LYS A 37 -13.50 -2.92 -3.32
CA LYS A 37 -14.78 -3.11 -2.64
C LYS A 37 -14.58 -2.90 -1.15
N ARG A 38 -15.56 -2.29 -0.49
CA ARG A 38 -15.47 -1.96 0.94
C ARG A 38 -15.20 -3.22 1.77
N GLY A 39 -14.18 -3.16 2.62
CA GLY A 39 -13.86 -4.22 3.60
C GLY A 39 -12.88 -5.27 3.10
N MET A 40 -12.34 -5.14 1.89
CA MET A 40 -11.43 -6.15 1.30
C MET A 40 -10.04 -6.14 1.91
N LEU A 41 -9.63 -5.03 2.54
CA LEU A 41 -8.42 -5.00 3.37
C LEU A 41 -8.48 -5.93 4.59
N ARG A 42 -9.65 -6.47 4.93
CA ARG A 42 -9.80 -7.50 5.98
C ARG A 42 -9.62 -8.93 5.46
N SER A 43 -9.45 -9.11 4.14
CA SER A 43 -9.25 -10.44 3.58
C SER A 43 -7.89 -11.01 4.04
N PRO A 44 -7.77 -12.36 4.15
CA PRO A 44 -6.50 -13.00 4.45
C PRO A 44 -5.40 -12.60 3.48
N LEU A 45 -5.71 -12.49 2.18
CA LEU A 45 -4.74 -12.10 1.16
C LEU A 45 -4.14 -10.71 1.40
N ALA A 46 -4.96 -9.71 1.76
CA ALA A 46 -4.43 -8.37 2.10
C ALA A 46 -3.46 -8.45 3.29
N ARG A 47 -3.78 -9.31 4.27
CA ARG A 47 -2.96 -9.46 5.46
C ARG A 47 -1.65 -10.20 5.16
N GLU A 48 -1.70 -11.27 4.38
CA GLU A 48 -0.53 -12.04 3.94
C GLU A 48 0.40 -11.17 3.10
N ALA A 49 -0.11 -10.51 2.06
CA ALA A 49 0.69 -9.62 1.22
C ALA A 49 1.35 -8.48 2.02
N GLU A 50 0.65 -7.93 3.01
CA GLU A 50 1.26 -6.94 3.91
C GLU A 50 2.39 -7.52 4.73
N VAL A 51 2.20 -8.70 5.34
CA VAL A 51 3.24 -9.33 6.18
C VAL A 51 4.46 -9.66 5.34
N ASP A 52 4.27 -10.33 4.19
CA ASP A 52 5.36 -10.75 3.32
C ASP A 52 6.22 -9.57 2.85
N VAL A 53 5.57 -8.45 2.51
CA VAL A 53 6.26 -7.23 2.06
C VAL A 53 6.89 -6.49 3.23
N PHE A 54 6.20 -6.42 4.36
CA PHE A 54 6.71 -5.73 5.54
C PHE A 54 7.95 -6.45 6.11
N ASP A 55 7.99 -7.78 6.08
CA ASP A 55 9.14 -8.60 6.49
C ASP A 55 10.37 -8.39 5.59
N GLN A 56 10.15 -7.91 4.36
CA GLN A 56 11.22 -7.46 3.45
C GLN A 56 11.69 -6.03 3.74
N GLY A 57 11.16 -5.36 4.76
CA GLY A 57 11.52 -3.99 5.13
C GLY A 57 10.95 -2.92 4.20
N ILE A 58 9.88 -3.22 3.47
CA ILE A 58 9.26 -2.32 2.49
C ILE A 58 8.08 -1.58 3.14
N VAL A 59 7.93 -0.29 2.82
CA VAL A 59 6.80 0.53 3.29
C VAL A 59 5.51 0.06 2.62
N VAL A 60 4.45 -0.15 3.41
CA VAL A 60 3.14 -0.59 2.90
C VAL A 60 2.13 0.54 3.07
N CYS A 61 1.39 0.89 2.01
CA CYS A 61 0.23 1.78 2.10
C CYS A 61 -1.06 0.98 1.97
N ARG A 62 -1.91 1.04 3.01
CA ARG A 62 -3.30 0.61 2.92
C ARG A 62 -4.14 1.74 2.37
N MET A 63 -4.83 1.49 1.26
CA MET A 63 -5.74 2.44 0.61
C MET A 63 -7.21 1.95 0.69
N PRO A 64 -7.91 2.22 1.80
CA PRO A 64 -9.35 2.00 1.91
C PRO A 64 -10.14 3.02 1.05
N LEU A 65 -11.33 2.63 0.56
CA LEU A 65 -12.21 3.46 -0.28
C LEU A 65 -12.85 4.61 0.48
N ALA A 66 -13.26 4.33 1.72
CA ALA A 66 -14.08 5.24 2.51
C ALA A 66 -13.34 5.82 3.73
N LYS A 67 -12.02 5.63 3.78
CA LYS A 67 -11.18 6.10 4.88
C LYS A 67 -9.88 6.66 4.32
N GLN A 68 -9.19 7.43 5.14
CA GLN A 68 -7.87 7.94 4.81
C GLN A 68 -6.87 6.78 4.66
N PRO A 69 -5.96 6.82 3.68
CA PRO A 69 -4.89 5.84 3.56
C PRO A 69 -3.96 5.84 4.76
N THR A 70 -3.33 4.70 5.01
CA THR A 70 -2.37 4.53 6.11
C THR A 70 -1.08 3.94 5.57
N LEU A 71 0.03 4.67 5.75
CA LEU A 71 1.38 4.18 5.59
C LEU A 71 1.80 3.42 6.85
N ILE A 72 2.25 2.19 6.65
CA ILE A 72 2.83 1.31 7.66
C ILE A 72 4.34 1.28 7.36
N VAL A 73 5.12 1.79 8.31
CA VAL A 73 6.54 2.10 8.12
C VAL A 73 7.37 1.11 8.93
N PRO A 74 8.22 0.28 8.27
CA PRO A 74 9.14 -0.62 8.96
C PRO A 74 10.20 0.13 9.78
N PRO A 75 10.81 -0.53 10.78
CA PRO A 75 11.91 0.05 11.54
C PRO A 75 13.05 0.55 10.63
N GLY A 76 13.58 1.74 10.92
CA GLY A 76 14.73 2.31 10.20
C GLY A 76 14.42 2.92 8.83
N ARG A 77 13.15 2.97 8.42
CA ARG A 77 12.70 3.56 7.14
C ARG A 77 12.21 5.01 7.33
N GLN A 78 12.36 5.81 6.28
CA GLN A 78 12.12 7.26 6.24
C GLN A 78 11.13 7.58 5.09
N PRO A 79 9.81 7.62 5.38
CA PRO A 79 8.77 7.70 4.35
C PRO A 79 8.42 9.13 3.92
N GLU A 80 9.23 10.15 4.25
CA GLU A 80 8.89 11.57 4.08
C GLU A 80 8.60 11.91 2.62
N LYS A 81 9.42 11.41 1.70
CA LYS A 81 9.21 11.59 0.25
C LYS A 81 7.94 10.90 -0.25
N ILE A 82 7.56 9.77 0.35
CA ILE A 82 6.29 9.10 0.04
C ILE A 82 5.14 9.99 0.52
N ILE A 83 5.20 10.51 1.75
CA ILE A 83 4.17 11.40 2.31
C ILE A 83 4.03 12.67 1.45
N GLU A 84 5.14 13.28 1.05
CA GLU A 84 5.15 14.43 0.15
C GLU A 84 4.51 14.13 -1.21
N ALA A 85 4.80 12.96 -1.79
CA ALA A 85 4.20 12.52 -3.05
C ALA A 85 2.68 12.40 -2.93
N PHE A 86 2.15 11.75 -1.89
CA PHE A 86 0.70 11.67 -1.64
C PHE A 86 0.10 13.06 -1.44
N LYS A 87 0.75 13.92 -0.66
CA LYS A 87 0.28 15.29 -0.40
C LYS A 87 0.22 16.13 -1.68
N SER A 88 1.19 15.96 -2.59
CA SER A 88 1.26 16.69 -3.87
C SER A 88 0.05 16.43 -4.78
N VAL A 89 -0.60 15.27 -4.63
CA VAL A 89 -1.83 14.90 -5.36
C VAL A 89 -3.10 15.07 -4.50
N GLY A 90 -3.00 15.81 -3.39
CA GLY A 90 -4.14 16.12 -2.52
C GLY A 90 -4.58 14.98 -1.60
N ILE A 91 -3.74 13.95 -1.42
CA ILE A 91 -4.03 12.81 -0.54
C ILE A 91 -3.29 12.99 0.78
N ASN A 92 -4.02 13.08 1.89
CA ASN A 92 -3.44 12.98 3.22
C ASN A 92 -3.33 11.50 3.62
N VAL A 93 -2.25 11.14 4.29
CA VAL A 93 -2.00 9.76 4.75
C VAL A 93 -1.78 9.75 6.26
N ASN A 94 -2.32 8.73 6.93
CA ASN A 94 -1.94 8.40 8.30
C ASN A 94 -0.60 7.67 8.26
N VAL A 95 0.23 7.86 9.28
CA VAL A 95 1.54 7.21 9.35
C VAL A 95 1.61 6.39 10.63
N CYS A 96 1.92 5.10 10.49
CA CYS A 96 2.08 4.15 11.57
C CYS A 96 3.50 3.59 11.51
N TYR A 97 4.36 4.06 12.41
CA TYR A 97 5.68 3.49 12.61
C TYR A 97 5.57 2.23 13.46
N ARG A 98 6.05 1.10 12.94
CA ARG A 98 6.20 -0.11 13.75
C ARG A 98 7.56 -0.09 14.41
N THR A 99 7.57 -0.23 15.73
CA THR A 99 8.79 -0.49 16.49
C THR A 99 9.15 -1.96 16.38
N ALA A 100 10.46 -2.25 16.34
CA ALA A 100 10.99 -3.60 16.45
C ALA A 100 10.69 -4.21 17.83
#